data_AF-A0A0R1LIG5-F1
#
_entry.id   AF-A0A0R1LIG5-F1
#
_cell.length_a   1.000
_cell.length_b   1.000
_cell.length_c   1.000
_cell.angle_alpha   90.00
_cell.angle_beta   90.00
_cell.angle_gamma   90.00
#
_symmetry.space_group_name_H-M   'P 1'
#
loop_
_entity.id
_entity.type
_entity.pdbx_description
1 polymer ?
#
loop_
_entity_poly.entity_id
_entity_poly.type
_entity_poly.pdbx_seq_one_letter_code
_entity_poly.pdbx_strand_id
1 'polypeptide(L)'
;MQEPKRARIILRTDSELKEDAQATFEEMGLSLSQGIQLYLREVVATGKIPFEIQTKAARLAAEADEAETQAKEGKRRVYTVTEYKDYLKRLEEESTHG
;
A
#
# COMPACT_ATOMS: atom_id res chain seq x y z
N MET A 1 -14.42 -31.46 -22.75
CA MET A 1 -13.84 -30.33 -21.98
C MET A 1 -14.69 -29.11 -22.26
N GLN A 2 -15.36 -28.53 -21.26
CA GLN A 2 -16.15 -27.32 -21.48
C GLN A 2 -15.22 -26.12 -21.61
N GLU A 3 -15.44 -25.27 -22.63
CA GLU A 3 -14.72 -24.01 -22.75
C GLU A 3 -14.95 -23.14 -21.51
N PRO A 4 -13.93 -22.40 -21.03
CA PRO A 4 -14.13 -21.47 -19.94
C PRO A 4 -15.11 -20.39 -20.37
N LYS A 5 -16.28 -20.34 -19.73
CA LYS A 5 -17.30 -19.32 -19.97
C LYS A 5 -16.71 -17.95 -19.64
N ARG A 6 -16.42 -17.16 -20.66
CA ARG A 6 -15.91 -15.79 -20.50
C ARG A 6 -17.04 -14.88 -20.02
N ALA A 7 -16.72 -13.99 -19.09
CA ALA A 7 -17.60 -12.93 -18.61
C ALA A 7 -16.94 -11.57 -18.84
N ARG A 8 -17.74 -10.55 -19.13
CA ARG A 8 -17.27 -9.16 -19.29
C ARG A 8 -17.70 -8.34 -18.08
N ILE A 9 -16.77 -7.59 -17.51
CA ILE A 9 -17.03 -6.63 -16.43
C ILE A 9 -16.90 -5.21 -17.01
N ILE A 10 -17.88 -4.36 -16.76
CA ILE A 10 -17.85 -2.93 -17.09
C ILE A 10 -17.93 -2.17 -15.76
N LEU A 11 -16.88 -1.41 -15.45
CA LEU A 11 -16.77 -0.60 -14.25
C LEU A 11 -16.80 0.89 -14.65
N ARG A 12 -17.58 1.69 -13.92
CA ARG A 12 -17.49 3.15 -13.98
C ARG A 12 -16.52 3.62 -12.90
N THR A 13 -15.59 4.48 -13.27
CA THR A 13 -14.56 5.04 -12.40
C THR A 13 -14.19 6.43 -12.91
N ASP A 14 -13.48 7.17 -12.07
CA ASP A 14 -12.82 8.41 -12.46
C ASP A 14 -11.66 8.15 -13.44
N SER A 15 -11.42 9.08 -14.38
CA SER A 15 -10.37 8.94 -15.39
C SER A 15 -8.97 9.05 -14.81
N GLU A 16 -8.73 9.96 -13.87
CA GLU A 16 -7.43 10.14 -13.22
C GLU A 16 -7.11 8.87 -12.42
N LEU A 17 -8.07 8.38 -11.64
CA LEU A 17 -7.90 7.12 -10.88
C LEU A 17 -7.56 5.93 -11.79
N LYS A 18 -8.15 5.87 -12.99
CA LYS A 18 -7.87 4.81 -13.95
C LYS A 18 -6.43 4.91 -14.48
N GLU A 19 -6.00 6.10 -14.83
CA GLU A 19 -4.66 6.36 -15.36
C GLU A 19 -3.59 6.07 -14.31
N ASP A 20 -3.77 6.55 -13.07
CA ASP A 20 -2.87 6.28 -11.95
C ASP A 20 -2.78 4.79 -11.64
N ALA A 21 -3.92 4.10 -11.56
CA ALA A 21 -3.96 2.66 -11.32
C ALA A 21 -3.26 1.89 -12.45
N GLN A 22 -3.45 2.30 -13.70
CA GLN A 22 -2.81 1.67 -14.85
C GLN A 22 -1.28 1.83 -14.79
N ALA A 23 -0.77 3.04 -14.56
CA ALA A 23 0.67 3.30 -14.42
C ALA A 23 1.27 2.47 -13.26
N THR A 24 0.60 2.46 -12.11
CA THR A 24 1.03 1.68 -10.94
C THR A 24 1.12 0.18 -11.23
N PHE A 25 0.13 -0.39 -11.94
CA PHE A 25 0.20 -1.80 -12.32
C PHE A 25 1.29 -2.08 -13.36
N GLU A 26 1.51 -1.17 -14.31
CA GLU A 26 2.55 -1.31 -15.33
C GLU A 26 3.95 -1.31 -14.73
N GLU A 27 4.20 -0.49 -13.70
CA GLU A 27 5.45 -0.51 -12.92
C GLU A 27 5.69 -1.87 -12.24
N MET A 28 4.61 -2.57 -11.87
CA MET A 28 4.66 -3.95 -11.34
C MET A 28 4.71 -5.03 -12.43
N GLY A 29 4.73 -4.66 -13.72
CA GLY A 29 4.69 -5.60 -14.85
C GLY A 29 3.31 -6.25 -15.07
N LEU A 30 2.24 -5.60 -14.63
CA LEU A 30 0.86 -6.07 -14.72
C LEU A 30 0.02 -5.10 -15.55
N SER A 31 -0.96 -5.64 -16.29
CA SER A 31 -2.05 -4.83 -16.82
C SER A 31 -3.09 -4.54 -15.74
N LEU A 32 -3.83 -3.44 -15.89
CA LEU A 32 -4.97 -3.12 -15.02
C LEU A 32 -5.97 -4.29 -14.90
N SER A 33 -6.21 -5.02 -16.00
CA SER A 33 -7.10 -6.19 -16.01
C SER A 33 -6.56 -7.37 -15.19
N GLN A 34 -5.24 -7.58 -15.16
CA GLN A 34 -4.63 -8.59 -14.30
C GLN A 34 -4.73 -8.17 -12.83
N GLY A 35 -4.49 -6.90 -12.50
CA GLY A 35 -4.67 -6.36 -11.15
C GLY A 35 -6.08 -6.59 -10.60
N ILE A 36 -7.12 -6.26 -11.39
CA ILE A 36 -8.51 -6.51 -11.02
C ILE A 36 -8.79 -8.01 -10.84
N GLN A 37 -8.22 -8.87 -11.69
CA GLN A 37 -8.37 -10.33 -11.53
C GLN A 37 -7.73 -10.85 -10.25
N LEU A 38 -6.57 -10.32 -9.84
CA LEU A 38 -5.93 -10.69 -8.57
C LEU A 38 -6.82 -10.32 -7.39
N TYR A 39 -7.38 -9.11 -7.39
CA TYR A 39 -8.33 -8.68 -6.35
C TYR A 39 -9.52 -9.64 -6.24
N LEU A 40 -10.17 -9.96 -7.36
CA LEU A 40 -11.31 -10.86 -7.37
C LEU A 40 -10.95 -12.27 -6.87
N ARG A 41 -9.78 -12.79 -7.24
CA ARG A 41 -9.30 -14.09 -6.77
C ARG A 41 -9.07 -14.09 -5.26
N GLU A 42 -8.47 -13.03 -4.73
CA GLU A 42 -8.19 -12.92 -3.30
C GLU A 42 -9.48 -12.83 -2.46
N VAL A 43 -10.48 -12.08 -2.94
CA VAL A 43 -11.81 -12.03 -2.31
C VAL A 43 -12.44 -13.42 -2.26
N VAL A 44 -12.37 -14.18 -3.36
CA VAL A 44 -12.92 -15.54 -3.42
C VAL A 44 -12.14 -16.51 -2.53
N ALA A 45 -10.81 -16.39 -2.49
CA ALA A 45 -9.95 -17.28 -1.70
C ALA A 45 -10.12 -17.06 -0.19
N THR A 46 -10.27 -15.81 0.24
CA THR A 46 -10.29 -15.44 1.67
C THR A 46 -11.70 -15.22 2.24
N GLY A 47 -12.70 -15.03 1.38
CA GLY A 47 -14.07 -14.71 1.79
C GLY A 47 -14.23 -13.33 2.43
N LYS A 48 -13.24 -12.44 2.28
CA LYS A 48 -13.26 -11.07 2.82
C LYS A 48 -12.65 -10.07 1.82
N ILE A 49 -12.82 -8.78 2.10
CA ILE A 49 -12.12 -7.74 1.34
C ILE A 49 -10.63 -7.82 1.69
N PRO A 50 -9.71 -7.84 0.69
CA PRO A 50 -8.27 -8.00 0.88
C PRO A 50 -7.57 -6.72 1.35
N PHE A 51 -8.30 -5.85 2.01
CA PHE A 51 -7.80 -4.67 2.69
C PHE A 51 -8.79 -4.30 3.80
N GLU A 52 -8.31 -3.62 4.83
CA GLU A 52 -9.14 -3.19 5.93
C GLU A 52 -10.02 -2.01 5.53
N ILE A 53 -11.32 -2.11 5.83
CA ILE A 53 -12.26 -1.03 5.60
C ILE A 53 -12.28 -0.16 6.85
N GLN A 54 -11.58 0.97 6.78
CA GLN A 54 -11.48 1.90 7.91
C GLN A 54 -11.39 3.35 7.44
N THR A 55 -11.73 4.28 8.31
CA THR A 55 -11.55 5.71 8.04
C THR A 55 -10.07 6.07 8.11
N LYS A 56 -9.67 7.19 7.49
CA LYS A 56 -8.29 7.70 7.60
C LYS A 56 -7.86 7.90 9.06
N ALA A 57 -8.76 8.39 9.91
CA ALA A 57 -8.49 8.60 11.33
C ALA A 57 -8.25 7.27 12.06
N ALA A 58 -9.10 6.26 11.80
CA ALA A 58 -8.94 4.93 12.39
C ALA A 58 -7.63 4.26 11.94
N ARG A 59 -7.29 4.36 10.64
CA ARG A 59 -6.02 3.84 10.12
C ARG A 59 -4.81 4.47 10.82
N LEU A 60 -4.79 5.81 10.92
CA LEU A 60 -3.68 6.53 11.54
C LEU A 60 -3.55 6.21 13.04
N ALA A 61 -4.67 6.02 13.74
CA ALA A 61 -4.67 5.61 15.14
C ALA A 61 -4.09 4.19 15.30
N ALA A 62 -4.53 3.24 14.46
CA ALA A 62 -4.00 1.87 14.48
C ALA A 62 -2.49 1.84 14.15
N GLU A 63 -2.05 2.59 13.14
CA GLU A 63 -0.63 2.72 12.78
C GLU A 63 0.21 3.31 13.93
N ALA A 64 -0.33 4.27 14.69
CA ALA A 64 0.34 4.87 15.85
C ALA A 64 0.44 3.89 17.03
N ASP A 65 -0.64 3.16 17.33
CA ASP A 65 -0.68 2.15 18.39
C ASP A 65 0.28 0.99 18.08
N GLU A 66 0.32 0.54 16.81
CA GLU A 66 1.28 -0.46 16.34
C GLU A 66 2.73 0.05 16.44
N ALA A 67 2.98 1.31 16.06
CA ALA A 67 4.29 1.92 16.18
C ALA A 67 4.78 1.97 17.63
N GLU A 68 3.90 2.35 18.57
CA GLU A 68 4.20 2.39 19.99
C GLU A 68 4.45 0.98 20.56
N THR A 69 3.66 -0.01 20.13
CA THR A 69 3.83 -1.40 20.53
C THR A 69 5.18 -1.96 20.03
N GLN A 70 5.53 -1.74 18.76
CA GLN A 70 6.82 -2.16 18.21
C GLN A 70 8.02 -1.47 18.87
N ALA A 71 7.87 -0.21 19.27
CA ALA A 71 8.86 0.53 20.04
C ALA A 71 9.06 -0.09 21.43
N LYS A 72 7.97 -0.41 22.14
CA LYS A 72 8.01 -1.08 23.45
C LYS A 72 8.61 -2.49 23.37
N GLU A 73 8.34 -3.21 22.30
CA GLU A 73 8.92 -4.53 22.02
C GLU A 73 10.38 -4.48 21.53
N GLY A 74 10.96 -3.29 21.36
CA GLY A 74 12.34 -3.12 20.89
C GLY A 74 12.57 -3.49 19.42
N LYS A 75 11.50 -3.77 18.67
CA LYS A 75 11.54 -4.13 17.23
C LYS A 75 11.69 -2.92 16.31
N ARG A 76 11.53 -1.71 16.85
CA ARG A 76 11.69 -0.44 16.14
C ARG A 76 12.63 0.46 16.94
N ARG A 77 13.66 1.01 16.29
CA ARG A 77 14.55 2.01 16.91
C ARG A 77 13.74 3.27 17.18
N VAL A 78 13.59 3.61 18.45
CA VAL A 78 13.03 4.89 18.89
C VAL A 78 14.17 5.88 18.93
N TYR A 79 14.15 6.87 18.04
CA TYR A 79 15.08 7.98 18.09
C TYR A 79 14.52 9.01 19.06
N THR A 80 15.36 9.45 20.00
CA THR A 80 15.06 10.69 20.72
C THR A 80 15.01 11.87 19.75
N VAL A 81 14.33 12.95 20.13
CA VAL A 81 14.26 14.17 19.30
C VAL A 81 15.65 14.68 18.91
N THR A 82 16.64 14.52 19.80
CA THR A 82 18.04 14.86 19.55
C THR A 82 18.66 13.94 18.50
N GLU A 83 18.53 12.63 18.65
CA GLU A 83 19.09 11.66 17.69
C GLU A 83 18.43 11.78 16.31
N TYR A 84 17.14 12.10 16.25
CA TYR A 84 16.43 12.32 14.99
C TYR A 84 16.93 13.59 14.28
N LYS A 85 17.18 14.68 15.02
CA LYS A 85 17.78 15.90 14.46
C LYS A 85 19.20 15.66 13.92
N ASP A 86 20.00 14.89 14.65
CA ASP A 86 21.36 14.52 14.21
C ASP A 86 21.36 13.56 13.02
N TYR A 87 20.30 12.76 12.85
CA TYR A 87 20.08 11.92 11.68
C TYR A 87 19.70 12.75 10.45
N LEU A 88 18.73 13.66 10.58
CA LEU A 88 18.31 14.53 9.48
C LEU A 88 19.46 15.41 8.97
N LYS A 89 20.25 15.96 9.88
CA LYS A 89 21.42 16.77 9.53
C LYS A 89 22.43 16.00 8.68
N ARG A 90 22.65 14.72 8.98
CA ARG A 90 23.55 13.85 8.19
C ARG A 90 23.02 13.55 6.80
N LEU A 91 21.70 13.36 6.64
CA LEU A 91 21.09 13.15 5.32
C LEU A 91 21.18 14.40 4.42
N GLU A 92 21.07 15.60 5.00
CA GLU A 92 21.25 16.87 4.27
C GLU A 92 22.71 17.07 3.84
N GLU A 93 23.67 16.67 4.68
CA GLU A 93 25.11 16.72 4.39
C GLU A 93 25.53 15.70 3.30
N GLU A 94 24.89 14.52 3.25
CA GLU A 94 25.12 13.50 2.22
C GLU A 94 24.48 13.86 0.86
N SER A 95 23.38 14.62 0.86
CA SER A 95 22.70 15.07 -0.36
C SER A 95 23.37 16.26 -1.05
N THR A 96 24.32 16.93 -0.38
CA THR A 96 25.03 18.11 -0.89
C THR A 96 26.40 17.80 -1.50
N HIS A 97 26.81 16.53 -1.55
CA HIS A 97 28.06 16.05 -2.16
C HIS A 97 27.87 15.12 -3.37
N GLY A 98 26.71 15.18 -4.04
CA GLY A 98 26.42 14.48 -5.30
C GLY A 98 26.48 15.40 -6.51
#